data_AF-A0A954LGR2-F1
#
_entry.id   AF-A0A954LGR2-F1
#
_cell.length_a   1.000
_cell.length_b   1.000
_cell.length_c   1.000
_cell.angle_alpha   90.00
_cell.angle_beta   90.00
_cell.angle_gamma   90.00
#
_symmetry.space_group_name_H-M   'P 1'
#
loop_
_entity.id
_entity.type
_entity.pdbx_description
1 polymer ?
#
loop_
_entity_poly.entity_id
_entity_poly.type
_entity_poly.pdbx_seq_one_letter_code
_entity_poly.pdbx_strand_id
1 'polypeptide(L)'
;MAQRTSFHGYGPEQGYDFLRQPVAQMDYRERGVNVDADEIFISDGSKCDTGNILDILGADNRIAITDPVYPVYVDTNVMAGHTGPADSAGRFGKLVYLPVTAENNFVPDLPAEPVDIIYLCYPNNPTGTVATREVLSRWVQYAQQHGSLILFDAAYEAFISDDQIPHSIFEIDGAR
;
A
#
# COMPACT_ATOMS: atom_id res chain seq x y z
N MET A 1 -27.36 5.62 13.14
CA MET A 1 -27.19 6.03 11.74
C MET A 1 -27.08 4.86 10.75
N ALA A 2 -26.97 3.60 11.20
CA ALA A 2 -27.07 2.41 10.34
C ALA A 2 -28.43 1.70 10.54
N GLN A 3 -29.53 2.30 10.08
CA GLN A 3 -30.85 1.67 10.12
C GLN A 3 -31.24 1.23 8.71
N ARG A 4 -31.67 -0.02 8.50
CA ARG A 4 -32.02 -0.54 7.17
C ARG A 4 -32.99 0.37 6.40
N THR A 5 -33.94 0.96 7.13
CA THR A 5 -34.97 1.85 6.59
C THR A 5 -34.47 3.24 6.20
N SER A 6 -33.21 3.59 6.48
CA SER A 6 -32.61 4.86 6.04
C SER A 6 -31.76 4.73 4.78
N PHE A 7 -31.52 3.52 4.28
CA PHE A 7 -30.75 3.29 3.05
C PHE A 7 -31.67 3.35 1.84
N HIS A 8 -31.54 4.40 1.04
CA HIS A 8 -32.32 4.61 -0.18
C HIS A 8 -31.44 5.28 -1.26
N GLY A 9 -31.53 4.81 -2.51
CA GLY A 9 -30.82 5.41 -3.64
C GLY A 9 -29.31 5.18 -3.63
N TYR A 10 -28.58 6.01 -4.36
CA TYR A 10 -27.11 6.07 -4.30
C TYR A 10 -26.69 6.56 -2.91
N GLY A 11 -25.83 5.81 -2.25
CA GLY A 11 -25.14 6.26 -1.05
C GLY A 11 -23.99 7.21 -1.40
N PRO A 12 -23.36 7.87 -0.41
CA PRO A 12 -22.12 8.60 -0.65
C PRO A 12 -21.06 7.62 -1.15
N GLU A 13 -20.53 7.84 -2.36
CA GLU A 13 -19.59 6.94 -3.04
C GLU A 13 -18.29 6.74 -2.25
N GLN A 14 -17.90 7.74 -1.46
CA GLN A 14 -16.77 7.67 -0.55
C GLN A 14 -17.01 6.71 0.64
N GLY A 15 -18.26 6.43 0.98
CA GLY A 15 -18.66 5.66 2.15
C GLY A 15 -19.48 6.47 3.15
N TYR A 16 -20.33 5.80 3.92
CA TYR A 16 -21.17 6.45 4.92
C TYR A 16 -20.36 6.94 6.13
N ASP A 17 -20.73 8.09 6.68
CA ASP A 17 -20.06 8.68 7.85
C ASP A 17 -19.98 7.73 9.05
N PHE A 18 -21.03 6.93 9.27
CA PHE A 18 -21.06 6.00 10.39
C PHE A 18 -20.00 4.89 10.30
N LEU A 19 -19.36 4.71 9.14
CA LEU A 19 -18.26 3.77 8.92
C LEU A 19 -16.92 4.49 8.82
N ARG A 20 -16.84 5.60 8.06
CA ARG A 20 -15.60 6.38 7.91
C ARG A 20 -15.11 6.98 9.23
N GLN A 21 -16.04 7.47 10.07
CA GLN A 21 -15.69 8.07 11.37
C GLN A 21 -15.05 7.04 12.32
N PRO A 22 -15.60 5.83 12.53
CA PRO A 22 -14.92 4.78 13.28
C PRO A 22 -13.55 4.39 12.72
N VAL A 23 -13.38 4.26 11.40
CA VAL A 23 -12.07 3.94 10.79
C VAL A 23 -11.05 5.03 11.13
N ALA A 24 -11.37 6.30 10.87
CA ALA A 24 -10.50 7.43 11.21
C ALA A 24 -10.18 7.48 12.72
N GLN A 25 -11.15 7.17 13.58
CA GLN A 25 -10.97 7.19 15.03
C GLN A 25 -10.12 6.02 15.54
N MET A 26 -10.53 4.79 15.26
CA MET A 26 -10.01 3.58 15.87
C MET A 26 -8.71 3.11 15.19
N ASP A 27 -8.66 3.19 13.86
CA ASP A 27 -7.52 2.62 13.11
C ASP A 27 -6.37 3.64 12.99
N TYR A 28 -6.66 4.94 13.17
CA TYR A 28 -5.67 6.01 13.02
C TYR A 28 -5.51 6.89 14.27
N ARG A 29 -6.55 7.63 14.70
CA ARG A 29 -6.41 8.65 15.77
C ARG A 29 -6.04 8.04 17.13
N GLU A 30 -6.57 6.89 17.49
CA GLU A 30 -6.19 6.16 18.71
C GLU A 30 -4.73 5.70 18.70
N ARG A 31 -4.11 5.60 17.52
CA ARG A 31 -2.68 5.34 17.31
C ARG A 31 -1.84 6.60 17.19
N GLY A 32 -2.43 7.78 17.43
CA GLY A 32 -1.75 9.07 17.30
C GLY A 32 -1.60 9.56 15.85
N VAL A 33 -2.25 8.91 14.89
CA VAL A 33 -2.23 9.30 13.47
C VAL A 33 -3.42 10.21 13.17
N ASN A 34 -3.14 11.42 12.68
CA ASN A 34 -4.19 12.38 12.33
C ASN A 34 -4.71 12.16 10.90
N VAL A 35 -5.56 11.15 10.71
CA VAL A 35 -6.33 10.94 9.47
C VAL A 35 -7.78 11.37 9.69
N ASP A 36 -8.31 12.13 8.74
CA ASP A 36 -9.69 12.61 8.74
C ASP A 36 -10.62 11.68 7.98
N ALA A 37 -11.89 11.69 8.35
CA ALA A 37 -12.88 10.78 7.77
C ALA A 37 -13.10 11.04 6.27
N ASP A 38 -12.79 12.23 5.76
CA ASP A 38 -12.85 12.58 4.33
C ASP A 38 -11.60 12.17 3.54
N GLU A 39 -10.59 11.59 4.20
CA GLU A 39 -9.45 10.91 3.58
C GLU A 39 -9.69 9.38 3.46
N ILE A 40 -10.77 8.87 4.07
CA ILE A 40 -11.14 7.44 4.02
C ILE A 40 -12.10 7.19 2.86
N PHE A 41 -11.78 6.23 2.01
CA PHE A 41 -12.63 5.76 0.92
C PHE A 41 -12.99 4.29 1.15
N ILE A 42 -14.28 3.99 1.26
CA ILE A 42 -14.78 2.63 1.49
C ILE A 42 -15.06 1.97 0.14
N SER A 43 -14.38 0.86 -0.14
CA SER A 43 -14.54 0.06 -1.35
C SER A 43 -15.16 -1.32 -1.06
N ASP A 44 -15.25 -2.15 -2.09
CA ASP A 44 -15.67 -3.55 -2.01
C ASP A 44 -14.50 -4.52 -1.71
N GLY A 45 -13.26 -4.02 -1.62
CA GLY A 45 -12.09 -4.76 -1.14
C GLY A 45 -10.75 -4.28 -1.70
N SER A 46 -9.68 -4.52 -0.94
CA SER A 46 -8.32 -4.03 -1.28
C SER A 46 -7.82 -4.47 -2.65
N LYS A 47 -8.21 -5.65 -3.16
CA LYS A 47 -7.86 -6.06 -4.53
C LYS A 47 -8.38 -5.07 -5.59
N CYS A 48 -9.60 -4.59 -5.42
CA CYS A 48 -10.19 -3.62 -6.35
C CYS A 48 -9.41 -2.30 -6.28
N ASP A 49 -9.10 -1.82 -5.08
CA ASP A 49 -8.36 -0.56 -4.91
C ASP A 49 -6.92 -0.66 -5.42
N THR A 50 -6.15 -1.66 -4.98
CA THR A 50 -4.75 -1.85 -5.38
C THR A 50 -4.58 -2.09 -6.87
N GLY A 51 -5.59 -2.66 -7.53
CA GLY A 51 -5.60 -2.81 -8.99
C GLY A 51 -6.05 -1.56 -9.74
N ASN A 52 -7.11 -0.90 -9.28
CA ASN A 52 -7.70 0.27 -9.96
C ASN A 52 -6.98 1.58 -9.64
N ILE A 53 -6.09 1.63 -8.63
CA ILE A 53 -5.32 2.84 -8.31
C ILE A 53 -4.48 3.34 -9.50
N LEU A 54 -4.14 2.46 -10.44
CA LEU A 54 -3.41 2.82 -11.65
C LEU A 54 -4.20 3.77 -12.57
N ASP A 55 -5.53 3.81 -12.46
CA ASP A 55 -6.40 4.67 -13.27
C ASP A 55 -6.11 6.17 -13.08
N ILE A 56 -5.46 6.55 -11.97
CA ILE A 56 -5.16 7.94 -11.62
C ILE A 56 -3.66 8.30 -11.67
N LEU A 57 -2.77 7.34 -11.96
CA LEU A 57 -1.32 7.54 -11.81
C LEU A 57 -0.60 7.91 -13.12
N GLY A 58 -1.23 7.75 -14.28
CA GLY A 58 -0.59 8.02 -15.58
C GLY A 58 0.41 6.94 -15.99
N ALA A 59 0.89 7.01 -17.23
CA ALA A 59 1.53 5.87 -17.92
C ALA A 59 3.07 5.81 -17.83
N ASP A 60 3.73 6.92 -17.47
CA ASP A 60 5.19 7.08 -17.60
C ASP A 60 5.97 6.87 -16.30
N ASN A 61 5.31 6.32 -15.26
CA ASN A 61 5.94 6.08 -13.96
C ASN A 61 6.92 4.91 -14.01
N ARG A 62 8.01 5.05 -13.28
CA ARG A 62 8.89 3.94 -12.89
C ARG A 62 8.39 3.31 -11.60
N ILE A 63 8.10 2.02 -11.66
CA ILE A 63 7.34 1.32 -10.61
C ILE A 63 8.22 0.27 -9.94
N ALA A 64 8.32 0.33 -8.62
CA ALA A 64 9.02 -0.65 -7.80
C ALA A 64 8.05 -1.54 -7.02
N ILE A 65 8.33 -2.85 -7.00
CA ILE A 65 7.47 -3.86 -6.37
C ILE A 65 8.36 -4.87 -5.63
N THR A 66 8.04 -5.19 -4.37
CA THR A 66 8.71 -6.26 -3.62
C THR A 66 8.52 -7.64 -4.28
N ASP A 67 9.55 -8.49 -4.27
CA ASP A 67 9.51 -9.82 -4.90
C ASP A 67 10.06 -10.89 -3.95
N PRO A 68 9.23 -11.83 -3.43
CA PRO A 68 7.85 -12.09 -3.83
C PRO A 68 6.84 -11.15 -3.15
N VAL A 69 5.67 -10.99 -3.79
CA VAL A 69 4.49 -10.34 -3.22
C VAL A 69 3.21 -10.80 -3.91
N TYR A 70 2.06 -10.44 -3.35
CA TYR A 70 0.74 -10.61 -3.96
C TYR A 70 0.70 -10.14 -5.42
N PRO A 71 0.31 -11.00 -6.40
CA PRO A 71 0.57 -10.74 -7.82
C PRO A 71 -0.29 -9.64 -8.44
N VAL A 72 -1.36 -9.18 -7.76
CA VAL A 72 -2.25 -8.14 -8.30
C VAL A 72 -1.47 -6.88 -8.70
N TYR A 73 -0.43 -6.50 -7.95
CA TYR A 73 0.36 -5.30 -8.24
C TYR A 73 1.10 -5.44 -9.58
N VAL A 74 1.63 -6.62 -9.88
CA VAL A 74 2.31 -6.89 -11.15
C VAL A 74 1.29 -6.99 -12.28
N ASP A 75 0.29 -7.86 -12.14
CA ASP A 75 -0.65 -8.19 -13.21
C ASP A 75 -1.46 -6.96 -13.66
N THR A 76 -1.85 -6.10 -12.73
CA THR A 76 -2.59 -4.87 -13.08
C THR A 76 -1.71 -3.83 -13.75
N ASN A 77 -0.42 -3.74 -13.40
CA ASN A 77 0.54 -2.92 -14.13
C ASN A 77 0.79 -3.44 -15.55
N VAL A 78 0.79 -4.76 -15.75
CA VAL A 78 0.84 -5.37 -17.09
C VAL A 78 -0.43 -5.00 -17.88
N MET A 79 -1.61 -5.14 -17.28
CA MET A 79 -2.89 -4.80 -17.90
C MET A 79 -2.99 -3.31 -18.28
N ALA A 80 -2.45 -2.42 -17.44
CA ALA A 80 -2.41 -0.98 -17.68
C ALA A 80 -1.35 -0.58 -18.73
N GLY A 81 -0.50 -1.50 -19.19
CA GLY A 81 0.53 -1.23 -20.20
C GLY A 81 1.80 -0.58 -19.64
N HIS A 82 2.02 -0.63 -18.33
CA HIS A 82 3.20 -0.04 -17.67
C HIS A 82 4.47 -0.89 -17.81
N THR A 83 4.37 -2.09 -18.39
CA THR A 83 5.48 -3.05 -18.41
C THR A 83 6.00 -3.34 -19.83
N GLY A 84 7.14 -4.02 -19.89
CA GLY A 84 7.63 -4.72 -21.08
C GLY A 84 7.17 -6.20 -21.10
N PRO A 85 7.68 -7.00 -22.05
CA PRO A 85 7.41 -8.44 -22.08
C PRO A 85 8.00 -9.14 -20.84
N ALA A 86 7.45 -10.31 -20.52
CA ALA A 86 8.00 -11.18 -19.48
C ALA A 86 9.29 -11.86 -19.92
N ASP A 87 10.21 -12.07 -18.99
CA ASP A 87 11.38 -12.92 -19.15
C ASP A 87 11.06 -14.40 -18.85
N SER A 88 12.08 -15.27 -18.92
CA SER A 88 11.92 -16.71 -18.65
C SER A 88 11.61 -17.04 -17.19
N ALA A 89 11.79 -16.09 -16.26
CA ALA A 89 11.46 -16.23 -14.85
C ALA A 89 10.07 -15.66 -14.51
N GLY A 90 9.33 -15.14 -15.51
CA GLY A 90 8.02 -14.55 -15.32
C GLY A 90 8.04 -13.10 -14.81
N ARG A 91 9.21 -12.44 -14.84
CA ARG A 91 9.33 -11.02 -14.48
C ARG A 91 9.10 -10.15 -15.71
N PHE A 92 8.28 -9.12 -15.57
CA PHE A 92 7.95 -8.21 -16.66
C PHE A 92 8.95 -7.06 -16.73
N GLY A 93 9.41 -6.72 -17.93
CA GLY A 93 10.32 -5.58 -18.13
C GLY A 93 9.74 -4.25 -17.62
N LYS A 94 10.61 -3.25 -17.43
CA LYS A 94 10.32 -1.91 -16.88
C LYS A 94 9.98 -1.84 -15.39
N LEU A 95 9.51 -2.92 -14.77
CA LEU A 95 9.32 -2.99 -13.33
C LEU A 95 10.67 -3.11 -12.60
N VAL A 96 10.81 -2.39 -11.50
CA VAL A 96 11.93 -2.55 -10.56
C VAL A 96 11.52 -3.55 -9.49
N TYR A 97 11.89 -4.81 -9.68
CA TYR A 97 11.68 -5.84 -8.67
C TYR A 97 12.67 -5.67 -7.52
N LEU A 98 12.15 -5.64 -6.29
CA LEU A 98 12.91 -5.46 -5.06
C LEU A 98 12.98 -6.81 -4.33
N PRO A 99 14.09 -7.56 -4.44
CA PRO A 99 14.17 -8.91 -3.90
C PRO A 99 13.98 -8.94 -2.38
N VAL A 100 13.11 -9.81 -1.93
CA VAL A 100 12.79 -10.09 -0.53
C VAL A 100 13.17 -11.54 -0.30
N THR A 101 14.33 -11.77 0.33
CA THR A 101 14.93 -13.10 0.45
C THR A 101 15.33 -13.41 1.89
N ALA A 102 15.59 -14.68 2.19
CA ALA A 102 16.05 -15.04 3.53
C ALA A 102 17.39 -14.36 3.88
N GLU A 103 18.26 -14.16 2.90
CA GLU A 103 19.59 -13.57 3.07
C GLU A 103 19.52 -12.09 3.47
N ASN A 104 18.50 -11.34 3.02
CA ASN A 104 18.28 -9.95 3.42
C ASN A 104 17.25 -9.80 4.54
N ASN A 105 16.94 -10.89 5.26
CA ASN A 105 15.91 -10.94 6.30
C ASN A 105 14.54 -10.46 5.81
N PHE A 106 14.24 -10.67 4.53
CA PHE A 106 13.02 -10.23 3.87
C PHE A 106 12.81 -8.70 3.93
N VAL A 107 13.91 -7.95 4.01
CA VAL A 107 13.93 -6.48 3.91
C VAL A 107 14.67 -6.11 2.63
N PRO A 108 13.98 -5.66 1.58
CA PRO A 108 14.63 -5.29 0.33
C PRO A 108 15.49 -4.04 0.49
N ASP A 109 16.56 -3.96 -0.30
CA ASP A 109 17.32 -2.72 -0.46
C ASP A 109 16.50 -1.65 -1.18
N LEU A 110 16.81 -0.38 -0.89
CA LEU A 110 16.20 0.75 -1.61
C LEU A 110 16.66 0.74 -3.08
N PRO A 111 15.81 1.18 -4.03
CA PRO A 111 16.18 1.25 -5.43
C PRO A 111 17.39 2.17 -5.63
N ALA A 112 18.38 1.71 -6.40
CA ALA A 112 19.60 2.48 -6.68
C ALA A 112 19.35 3.74 -7.52
N GLU A 113 18.30 3.71 -8.35
CA GLU A 113 17.85 4.84 -9.13
C GLU A 113 16.46 5.26 -8.65
N PRO A 114 16.10 6.57 -8.72
CA PRO A 114 14.79 7.05 -8.31
C PRO A 114 13.66 6.31 -9.04
N VAL A 115 12.60 5.99 -8.30
CA VAL A 115 11.33 5.43 -8.81
C VAL A 115 10.17 6.33 -8.40
N ASP A 116 9.09 6.32 -9.17
CA ASP A 116 7.94 7.21 -8.95
C ASP A 116 6.89 6.56 -8.04
N ILE A 117 6.72 5.24 -8.12
CA ILE A 117 5.72 4.48 -7.34
C ILE A 117 6.40 3.28 -6.69
N ILE A 118 6.09 3.04 -5.41
CA ILE A 118 6.65 1.95 -4.60
C ILE A 118 5.49 1.17 -3.97
N TYR A 119 5.34 -0.10 -4.35
CA TYR A 119 4.41 -1.02 -3.69
C TYR A 119 5.11 -1.68 -2.50
N LEU A 120 4.59 -1.43 -1.30
CA LEU A 120 5.02 -2.10 -0.06
C LEU A 120 3.82 -2.83 0.54
N CYS A 121 4.01 -4.09 0.92
CA CYS A 121 2.97 -4.89 1.57
C CYS A 121 3.53 -5.40 2.90
N TYR A 122 2.96 -4.92 4.01
CA TYR A 122 3.39 -5.26 5.36
C TYR A 122 2.17 -5.38 6.30
N PRO A 123 1.93 -6.55 6.93
CA PRO A 123 2.67 -7.81 6.76
C PRO A 123 2.64 -8.33 5.33
N ASN A 124 3.79 -8.78 4.83
CA ASN A 124 3.93 -9.22 3.44
C ASN A 124 3.16 -10.52 3.20
N ASN A 125 2.39 -10.56 2.12
CA ASN A 125 1.91 -11.81 1.53
C ASN A 125 2.81 -12.11 0.31
N PRO A 126 3.57 -13.23 0.29
CA PRO A 126 3.35 -14.45 1.08
C PRO A 126 4.26 -14.66 2.31
N THR A 127 5.26 -13.81 2.57
CA THR A 127 6.33 -14.18 3.52
C THR A 127 5.93 -14.06 4.99
N GLY A 128 4.87 -13.31 5.30
CA GLY A 128 4.46 -12.93 6.66
C GLY A 128 5.38 -11.90 7.33
N THR A 129 6.38 -11.39 6.60
CA THR A 129 7.36 -10.44 7.14
C THR A 129 6.68 -9.12 7.49
N VAL A 130 7.05 -8.54 8.63
CA VAL A 130 6.67 -7.19 9.06
C VAL A 130 7.82 -6.21 8.86
N ALA A 131 7.51 -4.92 8.73
CA ALA A 131 8.52 -3.87 8.66
C ALA A 131 8.61 -3.15 10.01
N THR A 132 9.82 -3.04 10.56
CA THR A 132 10.05 -2.23 11.77
C THR A 132 9.90 -0.74 11.44
N ARG A 133 9.77 0.08 12.49
CA ARG A 133 9.76 1.53 12.36
C ARG A 133 11.00 2.04 11.61
N GLU A 134 12.18 1.49 11.84
CA GLU A 134 13.41 1.87 11.15
C GLU A 134 13.36 1.55 9.65
N VAL A 135 12.80 0.40 9.29
CA VAL A 135 12.64 0.00 7.88
C VAL A 135 11.66 0.95 7.19
N LEU A 136 10.51 1.23 7.79
CA LEU A 136 9.52 2.14 7.20
C LEU A 136 10.03 3.59 7.14
N SER A 137 10.76 4.06 8.15
CA SER A 137 11.42 5.38 8.14
C SER A 137 12.39 5.53 6.96
N ARG A 138 13.14 4.49 6.59
CA ARG A 138 14.02 4.52 5.41
C ARG A 138 13.22 4.66 4.11
N TRP A 139 12.08 3.99 4.00
CA TRP A 139 11.20 4.10 2.84
C TRP A 139 10.55 5.48 2.73
N VAL A 140 10.02 6.01 3.84
CA VAL A 140 9.44 7.36 3.90
C VAL A 140 10.49 8.41 3.53
N GLN A 141 11.71 8.31 4.09
CA GLN A 141 12.80 9.21 3.74
C GLN A 141 13.17 9.13 2.25
N TYR A 142 13.26 7.92 1.68
CA TYR A 142 13.50 7.73 0.25
C TYR A 142 12.40 8.39 -0.60
N ALA A 143 11.13 8.14 -0.26
CA ALA A 143 9.99 8.70 -0.99
C ALA A 143 9.97 10.23 -0.94
N GLN A 144 10.23 10.83 0.23
CA GLN A 144 10.36 12.27 0.36
C GLN A 144 11.52 12.85 -0.45
N GLN A 145 12.67 12.18 -0.44
CA GLN A 145 13.86 12.62 -1.16
C GLN A 145 13.68 12.60 -2.68
N HIS A 146 12.90 11.64 -3.19
CA HIS A 146 12.73 11.40 -4.62
C HIS A 146 11.37 11.82 -5.18
N GLY A 147 10.44 12.27 -4.33
CA GLY A 147 9.07 12.60 -4.73
C GLY A 147 8.25 11.36 -5.11
N SER A 148 8.58 10.20 -4.56
CA SER A 148 7.90 8.93 -4.85
C SER A 148 6.59 8.80 -4.07
N LEU A 149 5.62 8.13 -4.68
CA LEU A 149 4.40 7.68 -4.02
C LEU A 149 4.60 6.27 -3.43
N ILE A 150 4.33 6.11 -2.14
CA ILE A 150 4.25 4.80 -1.50
C ILE A 150 2.79 4.32 -1.54
N LEU A 151 2.57 3.17 -2.18
CA LEU A 151 1.33 2.40 -2.08
C LEU A 151 1.55 1.33 -1.01
N PHE A 152 1.05 1.60 0.20
CA PHE A 152 1.24 0.76 1.37
C PHE A 152 0.02 -0.15 1.62
N ASP A 153 0.14 -1.43 1.29
CA ASP A 153 -0.89 -2.43 1.57
C ASP A 153 -0.72 -3.02 2.98
N ALA A 154 -1.62 -2.64 3.87
CA ALA A 154 -1.69 -3.06 5.27
C ALA A 154 -2.80 -4.11 5.52
N ALA A 155 -3.23 -4.88 4.51
CA ALA A 155 -4.38 -5.79 4.61
C ALA A 155 -4.28 -6.82 5.75
N TYR A 156 -3.07 -7.15 6.21
CA TYR A 156 -2.83 -8.09 7.31
C TYR A 156 -2.43 -7.40 8.63
N GLU A 157 -2.59 -6.07 8.78
CA GLU A 157 -2.13 -5.32 9.95
C GLU A 157 -2.68 -5.83 11.28
N ALA A 158 -3.94 -6.29 11.30
CA ALA A 158 -4.58 -6.86 12.48
C ALA A 158 -3.94 -8.18 12.98
N PHE A 159 -3.06 -8.80 12.18
CA PHE A 159 -2.34 -10.03 12.54
C PHE A 159 -0.95 -9.78 13.12
N ILE A 160 -0.50 -8.52 13.19
CA ILE A 160 0.74 -8.14 13.88
C ILE A 160 0.58 -8.45 15.36
N SER A 161 1.52 -9.23 15.93
CA SER A 161 1.50 -9.62 17.35
C SER A 161 2.55 -8.93 18.21
N ASP A 162 3.46 -8.18 17.59
CA ASP A 162 4.51 -7.41 18.27
C ASP A 162 4.09 -5.94 18.33
N ASP A 163 3.84 -5.45 19.54
CA ASP A 163 3.41 -4.07 19.82
C ASP A 163 4.43 -2.99 19.37
N GLN A 164 5.66 -3.37 19.03
CA GLN A 164 6.69 -2.44 18.53
C GLN A 164 6.59 -2.19 17.02
N ILE A 165 5.84 -3.02 16.31
CA ILE A 165 5.71 -2.94 14.85
C ILE A 165 4.60 -1.94 14.48
N PRO A 166 4.90 -0.94 13.61
CA PRO A 166 3.87 -0.04 13.11
C PRO A 166 2.79 -0.79 12.34
N HIS A 167 1.55 -0.40 12.57
CA HIS A 167 0.36 -0.91 11.91
C HIS A 167 -0.01 -0.09 10.67
N SER A 168 0.31 1.20 10.68
CA SER A 168 0.14 2.12 9.55
C SER A 168 1.45 2.79 9.14
N ILE A 169 1.65 3.00 7.84
CA ILE A 169 2.76 3.83 7.34
C ILE A 169 2.70 5.27 7.89
N PHE A 170 1.50 5.77 8.22
CA PHE A 170 1.31 7.11 8.75
C PHE A 170 1.72 7.27 10.22
N GLU A 171 2.11 6.18 10.89
CA GLU A 171 2.80 6.27 12.19
C GLU A 171 4.25 6.74 12.07
N ILE A 172 4.78 6.82 10.84
CA ILE A 172 6.14 7.24 10.56
C ILE A 172 6.17 8.74 10.27
N ASP A 173 7.08 9.45 10.94
CA ASP A 173 7.24 10.89 10.75
C ASP A 173 7.56 11.22 9.28
N GLY A 174 6.77 12.14 8.70
CA GLY A 174 6.94 12.56 7.31
C GLY A 174 6.22 11.70 6.27
N ALA A 175 5.45 10.70 6.68
CA ALA A 175 4.67 9.86 5.76
C ALA A 175 3.39 10.53 5.22
N ARG A 176 3.07 11.76 5.64
CA ARG A 176 1.93 12.56 5.17
C ARG A 176 2.38 13.75 4.35
#